data_AF-A0A3S1EAJ5-F1
#
_entry.id   AF-A0A3S1EAJ5-F1
#
_cell.length_a   1.000
_cell.length_b   1.000
_cell.length_c   1.000
_cell.angle_alpha   90.00
_cell.angle_beta   90.00
_cell.angle_gamma   90.00
#
_symmetry.space_group_name_H-M   'P 1'
#
loop_
_entity.id
_entity.type
_entity.pdbx_description
1 polymer ?
#
loop_
_entity_poly.entity_id
_entity_poly.type
_entity_poly.pdbx_seq_one_letter_code
_entity_poly.pdbx_strand_id
1 'polypeptide(L)'
;QMLRAIQIERRLSKREILERYLTLAPYGGNLEGVRAASLAYFGKEPKRLTVSESALLVALPQLPEKRRPDRNLKIAHAARDRVLTRMVSSGLLGEREAARAALDDVSGLRRTLPVLAAHAAYAMLPKAVPGQPLRLTIRKSVQEGLEQVARDAATKLGPRLSVAMV
;
A
#
# COMPACT_ATOMS: atom_id res chain seq x y z
N GLN A 1 -8.32 16.74 21.89
CA GLN A 1 -7.90 15.41 21.39
C GLN A 1 -7.91 14.32 22.48
N MET A 2 -7.42 14.57 23.70
CA MET A 2 -7.37 13.56 24.79
C MET A 2 -8.74 12.93 25.13
N LEU A 3 -9.81 13.73 25.28
CA LEU A 3 -11.15 13.21 25.57
C LEU A 3 -11.69 12.29 24.45
N ARG A 4 -11.37 12.57 23.18
CA ARG A 4 -11.74 11.71 22.05
C ARG A 4 -10.97 10.39 22.07
N ALA A 5 -9.68 10.40 22.43
CA ALA A 5 -8.90 9.18 22.58
C ALA A 5 -9.53 8.26 23.65
N ILE A 6 -9.93 8.81 24.81
CA ILE A 6 -10.62 8.03 25.86
C ILE A 6 -11.95 7.47 25.35
N GLN A 7 -12.74 8.25 24.60
CA GLN A 7 -13.99 7.76 24.01
C GLN A 7 -13.78 6.60 23.05
N ILE A 8 -12.71 6.64 22.25
CA ILE A 8 -12.35 5.57 21.31
C ILE A 8 -11.96 4.31 22.10
N GLU A 9 -11.09 4.44 23.12
CA GLU A 9 -10.64 3.29 23.92
C GLU A 9 -11.75 2.64 24.75
N ARG A 10 -12.79 3.39 25.12
CA ARG A 10 -13.97 2.84 25.78
C ARG A 10 -14.88 2.03 24.84
N ARG A 11 -14.80 2.26 23.53
CA ARG A 11 -15.69 1.63 22.53
C ARG A 11 -15.00 0.57 21.68
N LEU A 12 -13.69 0.64 21.54
CA LEU A 12 -12.91 -0.24 20.67
C LEU A 12 -11.77 -0.88 21.47
N SER A 13 -11.54 -2.16 21.19
CA SER A 13 -10.34 -2.87 21.63
C SER A 13 -9.07 -2.29 20.99
N LYS A 14 -7.91 -2.50 21.63
CA LYS A 14 -6.60 -2.08 21.07
C LYS A 14 -6.35 -2.66 19.68
N ARG A 15 -6.87 -3.87 19.41
CA ARG A 15 -6.81 -4.51 18.08
C ARG A 15 -7.60 -3.73 17.03
N GLU A 16 -8.83 -3.33 17.34
CA GLU A 16 -9.68 -2.55 16.43
C GLU A 16 -9.13 -1.14 16.20
N ILE A 17 -8.53 -0.53 17.23
CA ILE A 17 -7.84 0.75 17.09
C ILE A 17 -6.67 0.62 16.13
N LEU A 18 -5.84 -0.42 16.30
CA LEU A 18 -4.70 -0.67 15.42
C LEU A 18 -5.15 -0.99 13.99
N GLU A 19 -6.20 -1.78 13.82
CA GLU A 19 -6.78 -2.08 12.52
C GLU A 19 -7.21 -0.79 11.80
N ARG A 20 -7.98 0.07 12.46
CA ARG A 20 -8.40 1.37 11.90
C ARG A 20 -7.21 2.26 11.58
N TYR A 21 -6.19 2.29 12.44
CA TYR A 21 -4.96 3.03 12.17
C TYR A 21 -4.27 2.52 10.91
N LEU A 22 -4.08 1.20 10.78
CA LEU A 22 -3.44 0.60 9.61
C LEU A 22 -4.27 0.74 8.33
N THR A 23 -5.59 0.92 8.43
CA THR A 23 -6.47 1.21 7.28
C THR A 23 -6.40 2.67 6.83
N LEU A 24 -6.22 3.61 7.77
CA LEU A 24 -6.37 5.05 7.50
C LEU A 24 -5.06 5.84 7.56
N ALA A 25 -3.95 5.24 8.00
CA ALA A 25 -2.68 5.94 8.10
C ALA A 25 -2.26 6.50 6.73
N PRO A 26 -1.79 7.76 6.66
CA PRO A 26 -1.33 8.35 5.41
C PRO A 26 0.09 7.87 5.08
N TYR A 27 0.36 7.58 3.81
CA TYR A 27 1.68 7.13 3.35
C TYR A 27 2.28 8.03 2.25
N GLY A 28 1.62 9.16 1.96
CA GLY A 28 2.06 10.14 0.98
C GLY A 28 1.24 10.12 -0.31
N GLY A 29 1.01 11.29 -0.88
CA GLY A 29 0.06 11.52 -1.96
C GLY A 29 -1.35 11.11 -1.54
N ASN A 30 -1.99 10.30 -2.39
CA ASN A 30 -3.32 9.71 -2.16
C ASN A 30 -3.27 8.30 -1.55
N LEU A 31 -2.14 7.87 -0.95
CA LEU A 31 -2.04 6.56 -0.32
C LEU A 31 -2.51 6.63 1.13
N GLU A 32 -3.63 5.96 1.40
CA GLU A 32 -4.12 5.70 2.75
C GLU A 32 -4.17 4.19 3.00
N GLY A 33 -3.64 3.80 4.15
CA GLY A 33 -3.61 2.43 4.61
C GLY A 33 -2.39 1.63 4.14
N VAL A 34 -1.96 0.72 5.02
CA VAL A 34 -0.73 -0.07 4.86
C VAL A 34 -0.78 -0.97 3.62
N ARG A 35 -1.95 -1.49 3.26
CA ARG A 35 -2.12 -2.34 2.08
C ARG A 35 -1.93 -1.57 0.78
N ALA A 36 -2.54 -0.39 0.67
CA ALA A 36 -2.37 0.46 -0.51
C ALA A 36 -0.90 0.90 -0.65
N ALA A 37 -0.26 1.28 0.46
CA ALA A 37 1.15 1.66 0.49
C ALA A 37 2.08 0.50 0.10
N SER A 38 1.84 -0.70 0.63
CA SER A 38 2.61 -1.91 0.32
C SER A 38 2.58 -2.26 -1.17
N LEU A 39 1.41 -2.15 -1.80
CA LEU A 39 1.26 -2.39 -3.24
C LEU A 39 1.91 -1.26 -4.06
N ALA A 40 1.75 0.00 -3.65
CA ALA A 40 2.29 1.13 -4.38
C ALA A 40 3.83 1.20 -4.30
N TYR A 41 4.45 0.95 -3.16
CA TYR A 41 5.91 1.04 -3.01
C TYR A 41 6.63 -0.26 -3.38
N PHE A 42 6.04 -1.42 -3.10
CA PHE A 42 6.73 -2.71 -3.25
C PHE A 42 6.01 -3.70 -4.15
N GLY A 43 4.78 -3.42 -4.58
CA GLY A 43 3.93 -4.34 -5.36
C GLY A 43 3.69 -5.67 -4.67
N LYS A 44 3.70 -5.68 -3.33
CA LYS A 44 3.51 -6.87 -2.50
C LYS A 44 2.32 -6.65 -1.56
N GLU A 45 1.69 -7.75 -1.14
CA GLU A 45 0.77 -7.71 0.00
C GLU A 45 1.56 -7.48 1.30
N PRO A 46 0.98 -6.80 2.31
CA PRO A 46 1.68 -6.50 3.57
C PRO A 46 2.32 -7.72 4.25
N LYS A 47 1.67 -8.90 4.13
CA LYS A 47 2.17 -10.16 4.70
C LYS A 47 3.46 -10.69 4.05
N ARG A 48 3.87 -10.13 2.91
CA ARG A 48 5.06 -10.53 2.14
C ARG A 48 6.18 -9.50 2.21
N LEU A 49 6.04 -8.48 3.04
CA LEU A 49 7.07 -7.45 3.20
C LEU A 49 8.27 -8.00 3.95
N THR A 50 9.46 -7.58 3.53
CA THR A 50 10.68 -7.80 4.32
C THR A 50 10.67 -6.93 5.57
N VAL A 51 11.59 -7.19 6.50
CA VAL A 51 11.80 -6.34 7.68
C VAL A 51 12.14 -4.91 7.27
N SER A 52 12.98 -4.73 6.24
CA SER A 52 13.35 -3.42 5.72
C SER A 52 12.17 -2.65 5.14
N GLU A 53 11.36 -3.32 4.31
CA GLU A 53 10.15 -2.72 3.71
C GLU A 53 9.11 -2.37 4.79
N SER A 54 8.94 -3.24 5.79
CA SER A 54 8.05 -3.00 6.93
C SER A 54 8.51 -1.81 7.76
N ALA A 55 9.81 -1.71 8.05
CA ALA A 55 10.40 -0.60 8.78
C ALA A 55 10.21 0.73 8.05
N LEU A 56 10.33 0.73 6.71
CA LEU A 56 10.03 1.90 5.90
C LEU A 56 8.56 2.31 6.04
N LEU A 57 7.60 1.39 5.88
CA LEU A 57 6.17 1.71 6.02
C LEU A 57 5.83 2.21 7.43
N VAL A 58 6.44 1.67 8.49
CA VAL A 58 6.25 2.22 9.84
C VAL A 58 6.75 3.66 9.94
N ALA A 59 7.78 4.03 9.19
CA ALA A 59 8.37 5.36 9.24
C ALA A 59 7.58 6.42 8.46
N LEU A 60 6.86 6.05 7.39
CA LEU A 60 6.22 7.02 6.49
C LEU A 60 5.13 7.87 7.15
N PRO A 61 4.15 7.32 7.91
CA PRO A 61 3.01 8.08 8.40
C PRO A 61 3.32 9.28 9.30
N GLN A 62 4.49 9.29 9.93
CA GLN A 62 4.90 10.43 10.77
C GLN A 62 5.16 11.70 9.93
N LEU A 63 5.65 11.56 8.70
CA LEU A 63 5.93 12.67 7.79
C LEU A 63 5.64 12.22 6.35
N PRO A 64 4.36 12.00 6.00
CA PRO A 64 3.96 11.21 4.83
C PRO A 64 4.41 11.82 3.51
N GLU A 65 4.50 13.16 3.39
CA GLU A 65 5.04 13.80 2.18
C GLU A 65 6.58 13.88 2.18
N LYS A 66 7.17 14.23 3.32
CA LYS A 66 8.63 14.48 3.42
C LYS A 66 9.45 13.19 3.40
N ARG A 67 8.86 12.06 3.81
CA ARG A 67 9.51 10.74 3.81
C ARG A 67 9.20 9.89 2.58
N ARG A 68 8.50 10.44 1.59
CA ARG A 68 8.20 9.75 0.33
C ARG A 68 9.48 9.24 -0.34
N PRO A 69 9.66 7.93 -0.53
CA PRO A 69 10.84 7.39 -1.21
C PRO A 69 10.98 7.92 -2.64
N ASP A 70 9.86 8.15 -3.33
CA ASP A 70 9.79 8.66 -4.70
C ASP A 70 10.16 10.13 -4.86
N ARG A 71 10.26 10.87 -3.76
CA ARG A 71 10.64 12.30 -3.76
C ARG A 71 11.89 12.59 -2.95
N ASN A 72 12.09 11.87 -1.86
CA ASN A 72 13.07 12.17 -0.82
C ASN A 72 13.77 10.89 -0.34
N LEU A 73 14.44 10.19 -1.26
CA LEU A 73 15.05 8.88 -1.01
C LEU A 73 15.95 8.82 0.22
N LYS A 74 16.85 9.80 0.38
CA LYS A 74 17.77 9.88 1.55
C LYS A 74 17.02 10.01 2.87
N ILE A 75 15.94 10.79 2.90
CA ILE A 75 15.12 10.99 4.10
C ILE A 75 14.35 9.70 4.44
N ALA A 76 13.81 9.02 3.42
CA ALA A 76 13.13 7.74 3.56
C ALA A 76 14.07 6.67 4.14
N HIS A 77 15.28 6.55 3.59
CA HIS A 77 16.32 5.63 4.05
C HIS A 77 16.66 5.85 5.52
N ALA A 78 17.01 7.09 5.89
CA ALA A 78 17.33 7.43 7.28
C ALA A 78 16.13 7.20 8.23
N ALA A 79 14.90 7.33 7.74
CA ALA A 79 13.71 7.06 8.55
C ALA A 79 13.49 5.57 8.78
N ARG A 80 13.70 4.73 7.76
CA ARG A 80 13.69 3.26 7.86
C ARG A 80 14.77 2.77 8.81
N ASP A 81 15.99 3.29 8.72
CA ASP A 81 17.11 2.89 9.59
C ASP A 81 16.81 3.22 11.07
N ARG A 82 16.22 4.39 11.35
CA ARG A 82 15.78 4.73 12.71
C ARG A 82 14.74 3.77 13.27
N VAL A 83 13.85 3.23 12.43
CA VAL A 83 12.89 2.21 12.86
C VAL A 83 13.60 0.92 13.18
N LEU A 84 14.55 0.47 12.34
CA LEU A 84 15.35 -0.73 12.60
C LEU A 84 16.13 -0.62 13.91
N THR A 85 16.80 0.52 14.16
CA THR A 85 17.50 0.77 15.44
C THR A 85 16.55 0.70 16.63
N ARG A 86 15.33 1.26 16.51
CA ARG A 86 14.32 1.18 17.57
C ARG A 86 13.84 -0.25 17.82
N MET A 87 13.69 -1.05 16.77
CA MET A 87 13.31 -2.46 16.91
C MET A 87 14.39 -3.25 17.68
N VAL A 88 15.66 -2.97 17.41
CA VAL A 88 16.79 -3.55 18.17
C VAL A 88 16.76 -3.11 19.63
N SER A 89 16.65 -1.81 19.90
CA SER A 89 16.64 -1.30 21.28
C SER A 89 15.46 -1.81 22.11
N SER A 90 14.35 -2.15 21.46
CA SER A 90 13.15 -2.72 22.09
C SER A 90 13.17 -4.26 22.17
N GLY A 91 14.25 -4.91 21.74
CA GLY A 91 14.38 -6.37 21.75
C GLY A 91 13.50 -7.11 20.74
N LEU A 92 12.92 -6.41 19.76
CA LEU A 92 12.04 -6.99 18.74
C LEU A 92 12.80 -7.58 17.55
N LEU A 93 14.06 -7.21 17.37
CA LEU A 93 14.91 -7.60 16.24
C LEU A 93 16.36 -7.72 16.70
N GLY A 94 17.08 -8.76 16.26
CA GLY A 94 18.51 -8.88 16.57
C GLY A 94 19.37 -7.91 15.77
N GLU A 95 20.52 -7.48 16.31
CA GLU A 95 21.44 -6.54 15.65
C GLU A 95 21.87 -7.01 14.24
N ARG A 96 22.21 -8.29 14.10
CA ARG A 96 22.63 -8.88 12.81
C ARG A 96 21.51 -8.86 11.78
N GLU A 97 20.27 -9.06 12.22
CA GLU A 97 19.11 -9.05 11.35
C GLU A 97 18.77 -7.62 10.92
N ALA A 98 18.84 -6.66 11.85
CA ALA A 98 18.69 -5.24 11.55
C ALA A 98 19.76 -4.75 10.57
N ALA A 99 21.02 -5.13 10.78
CA ALA A 99 22.12 -4.80 9.88
C ALA A 99 21.88 -5.36 8.47
N ARG A 100 21.40 -6.62 8.36
CA ARG A 100 21.03 -7.21 7.07
C ARG A 100 19.88 -6.45 6.40
N ALA A 101 18.82 -6.13 7.15
CA ALA A 101 17.69 -5.38 6.62
C ALA A 101 18.08 -3.96 6.16
N ALA A 102 19.06 -3.33 6.80
CA ALA A 102 19.57 -2.01 6.42
C ALA A 102 20.35 -2.02 5.09
N LEU A 103 20.85 -3.18 4.64
CA LEU A 103 21.50 -3.33 3.35
C LEU A 103 20.52 -3.34 2.17
N ASP A 104 19.24 -3.64 2.42
CA ASP A 104 18.21 -3.59 1.37
C ASP A 104 18.05 -2.15 0.89
N ASP A 105 18.06 -1.96 -0.43
CA ASP A 105 17.84 -0.65 -1.03
C ASP A 105 16.39 -0.18 -0.83
N VAL A 106 16.21 1.12 -0.59
CA VAL A 106 14.89 1.72 -0.56
C VAL A 106 14.53 2.13 -1.98
N SER A 107 13.57 1.43 -2.60
CA SER A 107 13.13 1.79 -3.93
C SER A 107 12.49 3.19 -3.93
N GLY A 108 13.02 4.09 -4.77
CA GLY A 108 12.40 5.38 -5.08
C GLY A 108 11.23 5.27 -6.07
N LEU A 109 10.82 4.06 -6.44
CA LEU A 109 9.74 3.86 -7.39
C LEU A 109 8.39 3.88 -6.66
N ARG A 110 7.41 4.58 -7.25
CA ARG A 110 6.00 4.44 -6.89
C ARG A 110 5.25 3.78 -8.04
N ARG A 111 4.77 2.56 -7.82
CA ARG A 111 4.03 1.74 -8.78
C ARG A 111 2.60 2.22 -8.92
N THR A 112 2.05 2.05 -10.11
CA THR A 112 0.62 2.15 -10.33
C THR A 112 -0.08 1.01 -9.61
N LEU A 113 -1.21 1.30 -8.97
CA LEU A 113 -2.04 0.25 -8.40
C LEU A 113 -2.62 -0.60 -9.53
N PRO A 114 -2.78 -1.91 -9.35
CA PRO A 114 -3.41 -2.76 -10.34
C PRO A 114 -4.88 -2.36 -10.48
N VAL A 115 -5.24 -1.75 -11.61
CA VAL A 115 -6.61 -1.39 -11.95
C VAL A 115 -7.09 -2.34 -13.05
N LEU A 116 -7.42 -3.58 -12.67
CA LEU A 116 -7.98 -4.57 -13.58
C LEU A 116 -9.50 -4.61 -13.42
N ALA A 117 -10.22 -4.67 -14.54
CA ALA A 117 -11.68 -4.78 -14.56
C ALA A 117 -12.41 -3.72 -13.71
N ALA A 118 -12.00 -2.45 -13.81
CA ALA A 118 -12.54 -1.36 -13.00
C ALA A 118 -14.07 -1.24 -13.10
N HIS A 119 -14.64 -1.36 -14.31
CA HIS A 119 -16.09 -1.28 -14.52
C HIS A 119 -16.85 -2.40 -13.81
N ALA A 120 -16.37 -3.65 -13.91
CA ALA A 120 -16.99 -4.78 -13.25
C ALA A 120 -16.86 -4.71 -11.73
N ALA A 121 -15.69 -4.27 -11.23
CA ALA A 121 -15.51 -4.00 -9.81
C ALA A 121 -16.49 -2.92 -9.32
N TYR A 122 -16.64 -1.84 -10.08
CA TYR A 122 -17.54 -0.73 -9.77
C TYR A 122 -19.01 -1.15 -9.76
N ALA A 123 -19.46 -1.92 -10.77
CA ALA A 123 -20.82 -2.45 -10.87
C ALA A 123 -21.20 -3.36 -9.69
N MET A 124 -20.22 -3.96 -9.04
CA MET A 124 -20.41 -4.88 -7.92
C MET A 124 -20.24 -4.20 -6.54
N LEU A 125 -19.79 -2.94 -6.48
CA LEU A 125 -19.69 -2.18 -5.23
C LEU A 125 -21.01 -2.10 -4.44
N PRO A 126 -22.20 -1.93 -5.05
CA PRO A 126 -23.46 -1.92 -4.31
C PRO A 126 -23.76 -3.23 -3.57
N LYS A 127 -23.14 -4.34 -4.02
CA LYS A 127 -23.29 -5.68 -3.42
C LYS A 127 -22.16 -6.03 -2.45
N ALA A 128 -21.19 -5.13 -2.26
CA ALA A 128 -20.04 -5.38 -1.41
C ALA A 128 -20.44 -5.34 0.08
N VAL A 129 -20.07 -6.37 0.82
CA VAL A 129 -20.23 -6.41 2.27
C VAL A 129 -18.93 -5.92 2.92
N PRO A 130 -18.96 -4.90 3.79
CA PRO A 130 -17.77 -4.43 4.49
C PRO A 130 -17.04 -5.57 5.20
N GLY A 131 -15.72 -5.63 5.03
CA GLY A 131 -14.87 -6.67 5.62
C GLY A 131 -14.87 -8.02 4.90
N GLN A 132 -15.74 -8.24 3.91
CA GLN A 132 -15.71 -9.43 3.08
C GLN A 132 -15.04 -9.15 1.73
N PRO A 133 -14.13 -10.02 1.26
CA PRO A 133 -13.53 -9.86 -0.05
C PRO A 133 -14.60 -10.05 -1.13
N LEU A 134 -14.78 -9.04 -1.98
CA LEU A 134 -15.64 -9.14 -3.16
C LEU A 134 -15.00 -10.10 -4.17
N ARG A 135 -15.53 -11.33 -4.23
CA ARG A 135 -15.08 -12.35 -5.18
C ARG A 135 -15.88 -12.25 -6.47
N LEU A 136 -15.16 -12.02 -7.57
CA LEU A 136 -15.72 -12.02 -8.91
C LEU A 136 -15.34 -13.32 -9.64
N THR A 137 -16.09 -13.64 -10.70
CA THR A 137 -15.77 -14.75 -11.61
C THR A 137 -14.69 -14.38 -12.64
N ILE A 138 -14.21 -13.13 -12.62
CA ILE A 138 -13.19 -12.60 -13.53
C ILE A 138 -11.85 -13.30 -13.27
N ARG A 139 -11.29 -13.85 -14.35
CA ARG A 139 -9.95 -14.43 -14.34
C ARG A 139 -8.92 -13.37 -14.73
N LYS A 140 -7.93 -13.14 -13.88
CA LYS A 140 -6.87 -12.14 -14.08
C LYS A 140 -6.19 -12.25 -15.44
N SER A 141 -5.74 -13.45 -15.83
CA SER A 141 -5.02 -13.66 -17.09
C SER A 141 -5.87 -13.34 -18.33
N VAL A 142 -7.15 -13.71 -18.30
CA VAL A 142 -8.10 -13.40 -19.38
C VAL A 142 -8.33 -11.89 -19.45
N GLN A 143 -8.54 -11.24 -18.31
CA GLN A 143 -8.72 -9.79 -18.23
C GLN A 143 -7.51 -9.04 -18.78
N GLU A 144 -6.30 -9.42 -18.37
CA GLU A 144 -5.05 -8.81 -18.85
C GLU A 144 -4.89 -8.98 -20.37
N GLY A 145 -5.21 -10.18 -20.89
CA GLY A 145 -5.15 -10.46 -22.33
C GLY A 145 -6.15 -9.61 -23.12
N LEU A 146 -7.40 -9.51 -22.66
CA LEU A 146 -8.43 -8.70 -23.33
C LEU A 146 -8.11 -7.20 -23.27
N GLU A 147 -7.63 -6.69 -22.14
CA GLU A 147 -7.19 -5.31 -22.02
C GLU A 147 -6.00 -4.99 -22.95
N GLN A 148 -5.10 -5.97 -23.17
CA GLN A 148 -4.01 -5.80 -24.13
C GLN A 148 -4.53 -5.71 -25.57
N VAL A 149 -5.43 -6.62 -25.96
CA VAL A 149 -6.08 -6.58 -27.29
C VAL A 149 -6.82 -5.26 -27.52
N ALA A 150 -7.55 -4.78 -26.50
CA ALA A 150 -8.26 -3.50 -26.57
C ALA A 150 -7.29 -2.31 -26.74
N ARG A 151 -6.16 -2.29 -26.01
CA ARG A 151 -5.11 -1.28 -26.17
C ARG A 151 -4.49 -1.30 -27.57
N ASP A 152 -4.21 -2.49 -28.09
CA ASP A 152 -3.61 -2.68 -29.42
C ASP A 152 -4.59 -2.31 -30.55
N ALA A 153 -5.89 -2.50 -30.34
CA ALA A 153 -6.92 -2.03 -31.27
C ALA A 153 -7.08 -0.51 -31.22
N ALA A 154 -7.08 0.09 -30.03
CA ALA A 154 -7.19 1.54 -29.85
C ALA A 154 -6.05 2.30 -30.55
N THR A 155 -4.81 1.80 -30.42
CA THR A 155 -3.66 2.41 -31.09
C THR A 155 -3.76 2.35 -32.62
N LYS A 156 -4.34 1.29 -33.20
CA LYS A 156 -4.59 1.17 -34.64
C LYS A 156 -5.68 2.11 -35.15
N LEU A 157 -6.70 2.37 -34.35
CA LEU A 157 -7.84 3.24 -34.70
C LEU A 157 -7.48 4.74 -34.63
N GLY A 158 -6.38 5.10 -33.98
CA GLY A 158 -5.83 6.45 -33.93
C GLY A 158 -6.09 7.20 -32.62
N PRO A 159 -5.37 8.31 -32.36
CA PRO A 159 -5.24 8.93 -31.03
C PRO A 159 -6.51 9.64 -30.51
N ARG A 160 -7.57 9.75 -31.32
CA ARG A 160 -8.83 10.40 -30.95
C ARG A 160 -9.91 9.43 -30.50
N LEU A 161 -9.62 8.13 -30.46
CA LEU A 161 -10.58 7.10 -30.07
C LEU A 161 -10.18 6.44 -28.75
N SER A 162 -11.13 6.37 -27.83
CA SER A 162 -11.00 5.68 -26.54
C SER A 162 -11.78 4.37 -26.59
N VAL A 163 -11.17 3.29 -26.12
CA VAL A 163 -11.81 1.97 -26.02
C VAL A 163 -12.13 1.69 -24.56
N ALA A 164 -13.37 1.33 -24.26
CA ALA A 164 -13.81 0.87 -22.95
C ALA A 164 -14.32 -0.56 -23.05
N MET A 165 -13.96 -1.37 -22.06
CA MET A 165 -14.41 -2.76 -21.92
C MET A 165 -15.27 -2.85 -20.66
N VAL A 166 -16.53 -3.25 -20.82
CA VAL A 166 -17.54 -3.36 -19.75
C VAL A 166 -17.82 -4.83 -19.47
#